data_AF-A0A2G2M744-F1
#
_entry.id   AF-A0A2G2M744-F1
#
_cell.length_a   1.000
_cell.length_b   1.000
_cell.length_c   1.000
_cell.angle_alpha   90.00
_cell.angle_beta   90.00
_cell.angle_gamma   90.00
#
_symmetry.space_group_name_H-M   'P 1'
#
loop_
_entity.id
_entity.type
_entity.pdbx_description
1 polymer ?
#
loop_
_entity_poly.entity_id
_entity_poly.type
_entity_poly.pdbx_seq_one_letter_code
_entity_poly.pdbx_strand_id
1 'polypeptide(L)'
;MSVTSPRQLKDWIKNMAKENNLIANTVLQNFMMERLLERISVSQYKNNIILKGGFLIAAMVGIDMRSTMDMDTTVKGITVKW
;
A
#
# COMPACT_ATOMS: atom_id res chain seq x y z
N MET A 1 -10.32 4.74 -11.10
CA MET A 1 -9.98 3.77 -12.18
C MET A 1 -10.72 2.47 -11.90
N SER A 2 -11.53 1.97 -12.84
CA SER A 2 -12.16 0.64 -12.72
C SER A 2 -11.26 -0.40 -13.39
N VAL A 3 -10.58 -1.20 -12.58
CA VAL A 3 -9.80 -2.36 -13.05
C VAL A 3 -10.73 -3.56 -13.11
N THR A 4 -10.98 -4.10 -14.30
CA THR A 4 -11.91 -5.22 -14.51
C THR A 4 -11.18 -6.56 -14.66
N SER A 5 -9.86 -6.55 -14.89
CA SER A 5 -9.05 -7.77 -14.97
C SER A 5 -7.63 -7.58 -14.41
N PRO A 6 -6.99 -8.66 -13.92
CA PRO A 6 -5.59 -8.61 -13.49
C PRO A 6 -4.61 -8.14 -14.58
N ARG A 7 -4.92 -8.43 -15.85
CA ARG A 7 -4.12 -7.99 -17.00
C ARG A 7 -4.16 -6.47 -17.16
N GLN A 8 -5.35 -5.88 -17.10
CA GLN A 8 -5.52 -4.43 -17.19
C GLN A 8 -4.73 -3.70 -16.08
N LEU A 9 -4.73 -4.26 -14.86
CA LEU A 9 -3.91 -3.72 -13.76
C LEU A 9 -2.42 -3.78 -14.08
N LYS A 10 -1.92 -4.94 -14.51
CA LYS A 10 -0.51 -5.12 -14.84
C LYS A 10 -0.06 -4.22 -15.98
N ASP A 11 -0.89 -4.04 -17.00
CA ASP A 11 -0.57 -3.18 -18.14
C ASP A 11 -0.52 -1.70 -17.71
N TRP A 12 -1.46 -1.25 -16.87
CA TRP A 12 -1.43 0.10 -16.30
C TRP A 12 -0.18 0.34 -15.43
N ILE A 13 0.17 -0.60 -14.56
CA ILE A 13 1.38 -0.53 -13.72
C ILE A 13 2.64 -0.42 -14.58
N LYS A 14 2.75 -1.23 -15.64
CA LYS A 14 3.90 -1.19 -16.55
C LYS A 14 4.03 0.15 -17.26
N ASN A 15 2.91 0.72 -17.72
CA ASN A 15 2.91 2.01 -18.39
C ASN A 15 3.32 3.13 -17.44
N MET A 16 2.72 3.19 -16.24
CA MET A 16 3.08 4.18 -15.22
C MET A 16 4.56 4.06 -14.82
N ALA A 17 5.04 2.83 -14.64
CA ALA A 17 6.43 2.59 -14.30
C ALA A 17 7.39 3.07 -15.39
N LYS A 18 7.05 2.83 -16.66
CA LYS A 18 7.85 3.29 -17.81
C LYS A 18 7.87 4.81 -17.92
N GLU A 19 6.72 5.47 -17.75
CA GLU A 19 6.58 6.93 -17.84
C GLU A 19 7.39 7.68 -16.78
N ASN A 20 7.51 7.09 -15.59
CA ASN A 20 8.16 7.72 -14.44
C ASN A 20 9.57 7.15 -14.14
N ASN A 21 10.12 6.31 -15.04
CA ASN A 21 11.41 5.62 -14.86
C ASN A 21 11.52 4.84 -13.54
N LEU A 22 10.45 4.14 -13.20
CA LEU A 22 10.25 3.40 -11.95
C LEU A 22 10.32 1.88 -12.19
N ILE A 23 10.56 1.13 -11.12
CA ILE A 23 10.49 -0.34 -11.16
C ILE A 23 9.02 -0.78 -11.03
N ALA A 24 8.50 -1.47 -12.05
CA ALA A 24 7.09 -1.90 -12.11
C ALA A 24 6.64 -2.77 -10.91
N ASN A 25 7.53 -3.61 -10.38
CA ASN A 25 7.21 -4.41 -9.19
C ASN A 25 6.99 -3.52 -7.96
N THR A 26 7.80 -2.48 -7.77
CA THR A 26 7.64 -1.52 -6.66
C THR A 26 6.34 -0.73 -6.80
N VAL A 27 5.98 -0.35 -8.03
CA VAL A 27 4.70 0.32 -8.31
C VAL A 27 3.51 -0.58 -7.95
N LEU A 28 3.53 -1.85 -8.38
CA LEU A 28 2.49 -2.81 -8.01
C LEU A 28 2.38 -2.96 -6.50
N GLN A 29 3.52 -3.10 -5.85
CA GLN A 29 3.64 -3.28 -4.42
C GLN A 29 3.07 -2.09 -3.62
N ASN A 30 3.48 -0.86 -3.95
CA ASN A 30 2.93 0.37 -3.34
C ASN A 30 1.43 0.49 -3.58
N PHE A 31 0.97 0.23 -4.81
CA PHE A 31 -0.46 0.22 -5.14
C PHE A 31 -1.23 -0.75 -4.24
N MET A 32 -0.73 -1.98 -4.05
CA MET A 32 -1.38 -2.97 -3.19
C MET A 32 -1.43 -2.52 -1.73
N MET A 33 -0.37 -1.90 -1.21
CA MET A 33 -0.33 -1.38 0.16
C MET A 33 -1.30 -0.22 0.38
N GLU A 34 -1.36 0.74 -0.53
CA GLU A 34 -2.33 1.85 -0.47
C GLU A 34 -3.77 1.34 -0.52
N ARG A 35 -4.07 0.37 -1.41
CA ARG A 35 -5.40 -0.24 -1.50
C ARG A 35 -5.78 -1.02 -0.24
N LEU A 36 -4.82 -1.64 0.45
CA LEU A 36 -5.06 -2.28 1.73
C LEU A 36 -5.39 -1.24 2.81
N LEU A 37 -4.62 -0.14 2.88
CA LEU A 37 -4.86 0.93 3.84
C LEU A 37 -6.19 1.62 3.65
N GLU A 38 -6.58 1.89 2.41
CA GLU A 38 -7.90 2.46 2.09
C GLU A 38 -9.02 1.53 2.56
N ARG A 39 -8.87 0.21 2.38
CA ARG A 39 -9.86 -0.76 2.89
C ARG A 39 -9.92 -0.75 4.41
N ILE A 40 -8.77 -0.68 5.09
CA ILE A 40 -8.71 -0.60 6.55
C ILE A 40 -9.40 0.68 7.05
N SER A 41 -9.13 1.83 6.40
CA SER A 41 -9.64 3.14 6.83
C SER A 41 -11.16 3.25 6.77
N VAL A 42 -11.81 2.55 5.82
CA VAL A 42 -13.27 2.48 5.69
C VAL A 42 -13.88 1.25 6.37
N SER A 43 -13.07 0.35 6.92
CA SER A 43 -13.56 -0.84 7.62
C SER A 43 -14.00 -0.54 9.06
N GLN A 44 -14.72 -1.50 9.65
CA GLN A 44 -15.00 -1.53 11.09
C GLN A 44 -13.73 -1.55 11.96
N TYR A 45 -12.57 -1.92 11.39
CA TYR A 45 -11.30 -2.05 12.10
C TYR A 45 -10.43 -0.79 12.06
N LYS A 46 -10.90 0.32 11.46
CA LYS A 46 -10.11 1.54 11.27
C LYS A 46 -9.50 2.09 12.57
N ASN A 47 -10.18 1.91 13.70
CA ASN A 47 -9.72 2.37 15.02
C ASN A 47 -8.92 1.30 15.78
N ASN A 48 -8.85 0.08 15.23
CA ASN A 48 -8.13 -1.03 15.82
C ASN A 48 -6.72 -1.18 15.25
N ILE A 49 -6.43 -0.61 14.08
CA ILE A 49 -5.14 -0.77 13.40
C ILE A 49 -4.44 0.59 13.37
N ILE A 50 -3.32 0.70 14.07
CA ILE A 50 -2.47 1.89 14.06
C ILE A 50 -1.32 1.65 13.08
N LEU A 51 -1.27 2.42 11.99
CA LEU A 51 -0.15 2.42 11.05
C LEU A 51 1.05 3.16 11.67
N LYS A 52 2.25 2.61 11.51
CA LYS A 52 3.50 3.20 12.00
C LYS A 52 4.68 2.82 11.09
N GLY A 53 5.89 3.09 11.55
CA GLY A 53 7.12 2.64 10.90
C GLY A 53 7.45 3.39 9.61
N GLY A 54 8.33 2.80 8.81
CA GLY A 54 8.89 3.48 7.63
C GLY A 54 7.88 3.68 6.50
N PHE A 55 6.85 2.83 6.40
CA PHE A 55 5.78 3.02 5.42
C PHE A 55 4.98 4.29 5.68
N LEU A 56 4.63 4.58 6.95
CA LEU A 56 3.94 5.81 7.32
C LEU A 56 4.79 7.05 6.95
N ILE A 57 6.07 7.02 7.30
CA ILE A 57 7.00 8.10 6.99
C ILE A 57 7.07 8.29 5.47
N ALA A 58 7.25 7.22 4.70
CA ALA A 58 7.30 7.28 3.24
C ALA A 58 6.03 7.92 2.63
N ALA A 59 4.85 7.56 3.13
CA ALA A 59 3.58 8.15 2.70
C ALA A 59 3.44 9.65 3.05
N MET A 60 4.09 10.12 4.12
CA MET A 60 4.01 11.52 4.55
C MET A 60 5.01 12.43 3.83
N VAL A 61 6.24 11.99 3.60
CA VAL A 61 7.32 12.82 3.04
C VAL A 61 7.64 12.56 1.57
N GLY A 62 7.07 11.51 0.96
CA GLY A 62 7.28 11.21 -0.46
C GLY A 62 8.76 10.94 -0.76
N ILE A 63 9.26 9.78 -0.32
CA ILE A 63 10.67 9.43 -0.46
C ILE A 63 10.88 8.43 -1.61
N ASP A 64 12.06 8.52 -2.22
CA ASP A 64 12.56 7.74 -3.35
C ASP A 64 12.19 6.25 -3.29
N MET A 65 11.94 5.64 -4.45
CA MET A 65 11.39 4.28 -4.68
C MET A 65 12.09 3.11 -3.97
N ARG A 66 13.17 3.37 -3.23
CA ARG A 66 13.82 2.43 -2.31
C ARG A 66 13.32 2.57 -0.87
N SER A 67 12.09 3.03 -0.66
CA SER A 67 11.43 3.02 0.64
C SER A 67 11.03 1.60 1.05
N THR A 68 10.99 1.34 2.35
CA THR A 68 10.62 0.03 2.94
C THR A 68 9.30 -0.50 2.37
N MET A 69 9.28 -1.80 2.10
CA MET A 69 8.09 -2.53 1.64
C MET A 69 7.24 -3.07 2.79
N ASP A 70 7.75 -3.01 4.01
CA ASP A 70 7.09 -3.56 5.17
C ASP A 70 6.08 -2.56 5.75
N MET A 71 4.90 -3.05 6.10
CA MET A 71 3.87 -2.27 6.78
C MET A 71 3.86 -2.63 8.26
N ASP A 72 4.42 -1.75 9.08
CA ASP A 72 4.36 -1.88 10.52
C ASP A 72 3.00 -1.41 11.05
N THR A 73 2.28 -2.30 11.73
CA THR A 73 1.02 -1.96 12.38
C THR A 73 0.98 -2.41 13.83
N THR A 74 0.16 -1.75 14.63
CA THR A 74 -0.19 -2.20 15.98
C THR A 74 -1.70 -2.41 16.04
N VAL A 75 -2.10 -3.61 16.47
CA VAL A 75 -3.50 -3.95 16.72
C VAL A 75 -3.86 -3.55 18.15
N LYS A 76 -4.95 -2.79 18.29
CA LYS A 76 -5.49 -2.29 19.56
C LYS A 76 -6.96 -2.67 19.70
N GLY A 77 -7.36 -3.07 20.91
CA GLY A 77 -8.77 -3.32 21.22
C GLY A 77 -9.36 -4.54 20.51
N ILE A 78 -8.51 -5.43 19.98
CA ILE A 78 -8.90 -6.74 19.45
C ILE A 78 -8.09 -7.79 20.21
N THR A 79 -8.79 -8.76 20.78
CA THR A 79 -8.14 -9.95 21.35
C THR A 79 -7.66 -10.82 20.20
N VAL A 80 -6.34 -10.94 20.06
CA VAL A 80 -5.72 -11.90 19.15
C VAL A 80 -5.53 -13.19 19.94
N LYS A 81 -6.24 -14.25 19.55
CA LYS A 81 -6.00 -15.59 20.10
C LYS A 81 -4.88 -16.22 19.27
N TRP A 82 -3.85 -16.68 19.96
CA TRP A 82 -2.73 -17.42 19.38
C TRP A 82 -3.03 -18.92 19.35
#